data_AF-Q32GU4-F1
#
_entry.id   AF-Q32GU4-F1
#
_cell.length_a   1.000
_cell.length_b   1.000
_cell.length_c   1.000
_cell.angle_alpha   90.00
_cell.angle_beta   90.00
_cell.angle_gamma   90.00
#
_symmetry.space_group_name_H-M   'P 1'
#
loop_
_entity.id
_entity.type
_entity.pdbx_description
1 polymer ?
#
loop_
_entity_poly.entity_id
_entity_poly.type
_entity_poly.pdbx_seq_one_letter_code
_entity_poly.pdbx_strand_id
1 'polypeptide(L)' 'MVTLCHVFGVHRSSYRYWKNRPEKPDGRRAVLRSQVLELHGISNGSSGARSIITMAHGEEDRWEENSHLIWS' A
#
# COMPACT_ATOMS: atom_id res chain seq x y z
N MET A 1 9.30 -30.07 -19.15
CA MET A 1 8.09 -29.70 -18.38
C MET A 1 7.95 -28.20 -18.37
N VAL A 2 6.89 -27.67 -18.98
CA VAL A 2 6.66 -26.22 -19.06
C VAL A 2 6.16 -25.73 -17.70
N THR A 3 6.72 -24.64 -17.18
CA THR A 3 6.26 -24.06 -15.91
C THR A 3 5.12 -23.07 -16.17
N LEU A 4 4.17 -22.94 -15.23
CA LEU A 4 3.08 -21.95 -15.29
C LEU A 4 3.56 -20.53 -15.62
N CYS A 5 4.73 -20.15 -15.11
CA CYS A 5 5.36 -18.87 -15.41
C CYS A 5 5.65 -18.68 -16.90
N HIS A 6 6.15 -19.74 -17.57
CA HIS A 6 6.44 -19.70 -19.01
C HIS A 6 5.17 -19.66 -19.86
N VAL A 7 4.13 -20.41 -19.47
CA VAL A 7 2.83 -20.39 -20.18
C VAL A 7 2.20 -18.99 -20.15
N PHE A 8 2.26 -18.32 -19.01
CA PHE A 8 1.69 -16.97 -18.86
C PHE A 8 2.65 -15.83 -19.26
N GLY A 9 3.87 -16.14 -19.68
CA GLY A 9 4.88 -15.11 -19.99
C GLY A 9 5.24 -14.21 -18.80
N VAL A 10 5.08 -14.69 -17.56
CA VAL A 10 5.38 -13.93 -16.34
C VAL A 10 6.65 -14.41 -15.66
N HIS A 11 7.33 -13.50 -14.99
CA HIS A 11 8.52 -13.83 -14.22
C HIS A 11 8.18 -14.74 -13.02
N ARG A 12 9.12 -15.62 -12.65
CA ARG A 12 8.97 -16.53 -11.51
C ARG A 12 8.73 -15.79 -10.19
N SER A 13 9.36 -14.63 -10.00
CA SER A 13 9.16 -13.76 -8.84
C SER A 13 7.74 -13.19 -8.79
N SER A 14 7.24 -12.65 -9.90
CA SER A 14 5.87 -12.12 -10.00
C SER A 14 4.82 -13.20 -9.74
N TYR A 15 5.00 -14.38 -10.34
CA TYR A 15 4.09 -15.51 -10.09
C TYR A 15 4.07 -15.90 -8.61
N ARG A 16 5.23 -15.98 -7.95
CA ARG A 16 5.29 -16.28 -6.52
C ARG A 16 4.64 -15.20 -5.67
N TYR A 17 4.85 -13.92 -5.99
CA TYR A 17 4.22 -12.81 -5.29
C TYR A 17 2.69 -12.94 -5.35
N TRP A 18 2.13 -13.12 -6.55
CA TRP A 18 0.68 -13.27 -6.72
C TRP A 18 0.13 -14.53 -6.07
N LYS A 19 0.84 -15.67 -6.18
CA LYS A 19 0.43 -16.92 -5.54
C LYS A 19 0.39 -16.84 -4.02
N ASN A 20 1.35 -16.12 -3.42
CA ASN A 20 1.47 -16.00 -1.96
C ASN A 20 0.70 -14.80 -1.39
N ARG A 21 0.10 -13.98 -2.26
CA ARG A 21 -0.68 -12.82 -1.83
C ARG A 21 -1.93 -13.32 -1.08
N PRO A 22 -2.25 -12.73 0.09
CA PRO A 22 -3.50 -13.06 0.77
C PRO A 22 -4.70 -12.74 -0.13
N GLU A 23 -5.69 -13.63 -0.09
CA GLU A 23 -6.90 -13.54 -0.92
C GLU A 23 -7.69 -12.26 -0.64
N LYS A 24 -7.80 -11.91 0.65
CA LYS A 24 -8.44 -10.67 1.10
C LYS A 24 -7.39 -9.58 1.35
N PRO A 25 -7.64 -8.34 0.89
CA PRO A 25 -6.80 -7.22 1.27
C PRO A 25 -6.86 -7.00 2.78
N ASP A 26 -5.74 -6.59 3.36
CA ASP A 26 -5.70 -6.17 4.77
C ASP A 26 -6.61 -4.95 4.97
N GLY A 27 -7.68 -5.13 5.76
CA GLY A 27 -8.67 -4.09 6.00
C GLY A 27 -8.10 -2.87 6.70
N ARG A 28 -7.15 -3.04 7.63
CA ARG A 28 -6.48 -1.93 8.31
C ARG A 28 -5.66 -1.13 7.31
N ARG A 29 -4.92 -1.85 6.45
CA ARG A 29 -4.16 -1.23 5.35
C ARG A 29 -5.05 -0.50 4.36
N ALA A 30 -6.24 -1.02 4.05
CA ALA A 30 -7.18 -0.39 3.13
C ALA A 30 -7.71 0.95 3.69
N VAL A 31 -8.08 0.97 4.98
CA VAL A 31 -8.55 2.19 5.68
C VAL A 31 -7.44 3.26 5.73
N LEU A 32 -6.22 2.87 6.06
CA LEU A 32 -5.11 3.82 6.10
C LEU A 32 -4.78 4.38 4.71
N ARG A 33 -4.85 3.53 3.66
CA ARG A 33 -4.70 4.00 2.28
C ARG A 33 -5.78 4.98 1.87
N SER A 34 -7.04 4.79 2.28
CA SER A 34 -8.10 5.74 1.94
C SER A 34 -7.85 7.10 2.59
N GLN A 35 -7.36 7.13 3.83
CA GLN A 35 -6.99 8.38 4.52
C GLN A 35 -5.81 9.08 3.85
N VAL A 36 -4.77 8.34 3.45
CA VAL A 36 -3.64 8.90 2.68
C VAL A 36 -4.12 9.51 1.36
N LEU A 37 -5.03 8.83 0.67
CA LEU A 37 -5.61 9.34 -0.58
C LEU A 37 -6.45 10.60 -0.36
N GLU A 38 -7.20 10.66 0.75
CA GLU A 38 -7.96 11.85 1.14
C GLU A 38 -7.03 13.05 1.41
N LEU A 39 -6.00 12.86 2.22
CA LEU A 39 -4.98 13.88 2.50
C LEU A 39 -4.24 14.33 1.24
N HIS A 40 -3.88 13.38 0.38
CA HIS A 40 -3.29 13.68 -0.93
C HIS A 40 -4.26 14.51 -1.78
N GLY A 41 -5.55 14.16 -1.80
CA GLY A 41 -6.61 14.87 -2.50
C GLY A 41 -6.81 16.30 -2.00
N ILE A 42 -6.80 16.53 -0.68
CA ILE A 42 -6.87 17.87 -0.06
C ILE A 42 -5.75 18.78 -0.58
N SER A 43 -4.58 18.21 -0.85
CA SER A 43 -3.45 18.95 -1.40
C SER A 43 -3.45 19.10 -2.93
N ASN A 44 -4.55 18.78 -3.62
CA ASN A 44 -4.61 18.64 -5.08
C ASN A 44 -3.53 17.70 -5.64
N GLY A 45 -3.18 16.68 -4.86
CA GLY A 45 -2.17 15.69 -5.21
C GLY A 45 -0.73 16.20 -5.27
N SER A 46 -0.44 17.33 -4.61
CA SER A 46 0.92 17.88 -4.54
C SER A 46 1.72 17.40 -3.32
N SER A 47 1.05 16.88 -2.29
CA SER A 47 1.70 16.50 -1.04
C SER A 47 2.46 15.18 -1.14
N GLY A 48 3.76 15.24 -0.89
CA GLY A 48 4.59 14.06 -0.69
C GLY A 48 4.38 13.42 0.70
N ALA A 49 5.05 12.29 0.95
CA ALA A 49 4.91 11.51 2.18
C ALA A 49 5.12 12.35 3.46
N ARG A 50 6.16 13.22 3.49
CA ARG A 50 6.41 14.10 4.65
C ARG A 50 5.25 15.08 4.87
N SER A 51 4.73 15.70 3.82
CA SER A 51 3.59 16.62 3.92
C SER A 51 2.33 15.90 4.38
N ILE A 52 2.07 14.69 3.88
CA ILE A 52 0.95 13.85 4.33
C ILE A 52 1.09 13.52 5.82
N ILE A 53 2.29 13.13 6.27
CA ILE A 53 2.56 12.90 7.70
C ILE A 53 2.27 14.17 8.51
N THR A 54 2.72 15.34 8.07
CA THR A 54 2.43 16.61 8.74
C THR A 54 0.93 16.92 8.79
N MET A 55 0.18 16.64 7.73
CA MET A 55 -1.28 16.80 7.73
C MET A 55 -1.99 15.81 8.65
N ALA A 56 -1.41 14.62 8.83
CA ALA A 56 -1.92 13.55 9.68
C ALA A 56 -1.58 13.70 11.18
N HIS A 57 -0.57 14.51 11.55
CA HIS A 57 -0.11 14.68 12.95
C HIS A 57 -1.17 15.24 13.92
N GLY A 58 -2.34 15.66 13.44
CA GLY A 58 -3.50 15.86 14.33
C GLY A 58 -3.98 14.57 15.03
N GLU A 59 -3.44 13.41 14.63
CA GLU A 59 -3.82 12.07 15.10
C GLU A 59 -2.58 11.18 15.35
N GLU A 60 -1.61 11.72 16.08
CA GLU A 60 -0.21 11.27 16.22
C GLU A 60 -0.02 9.77 16.51
N ASP A 61 -0.81 9.16 17.41
CA ASP A 61 -0.61 7.75 17.81
C ASP A 61 -0.92 6.73 16.71
N ARG A 62 -1.88 7.04 15.81
CA ARG A 62 -2.34 6.06 14.82
C ARG A 62 -1.33 5.86 13.70
N TRP A 63 -0.65 6.93 13.29
CA TRP A 63 0.20 6.92 12.10
C TRP A 63 1.59 6.34 12.38
N GLU A 64 2.14 6.55 13.58
CA GLU A 64 3.40 5.93 13.98
C GLU A 64 3.29 4.40 13.99
N GLU A 65 2.28 3.86 14.66
CA GLU A 65 2.12 2.41 14.84
C GLU A 65 1.86 1.69 13.49
N ASN A 66 1.29 2.39 12.52
CA ASN A 66 0.85 1.83 11.24
C ASN A 66 1.66 2.29 10.02
N SER A 67 2.75 3.00 10.24
CA SER A 67 3.66 3.48 9.19
C SER A 67 4.02 2.37 8.19
N HIS A 68 4.33 1.18 8.68
CA HIS A 68 4.68 0.00 7.88
C HIS A 68 3.52 -0.51 6.99
N LEU A 69 2.26 -0.27 7.35
CA LEU A 69 1.10 -0.64 6.52
C LEU A 69 0.89 0.37 5.39
N ILE A 70 1.32 1.61 5.56
CA ILE A 70 1.11 2.69 4.59
C ILE A 70 2.24 2.74 3.56
N TRP A 71 3.49 2.76 4.04
CA TRP A 71 4.67 3.10 3.23
C TRP A 71 5.48 1.90 2.74
N SER A 72 5.04 0.66 3.02
CA SER A 72 5.74 -0.57 2.62
C SER A 72 5.28 -1.19 1.30
#